data_AF-A0A1Z9CK94-F1
#
_entry.id   AF-A0A1Z9CK94-F1
#
_cell.length_a   1.000
_cell.length_b   1.000
_cell.length_c   1.000
_cell.angle_alpha   90.00
_cell.angle_beta   90.00
_cell.angle_gamma   90.00
#
_symmetry.space_group_name_H-M   'P 1'
#
loop_
_entity.id
_entity.type
_entity.pdbx_description
1 polymer ?
#
loop_
_entity_poly.entity_id
_entity_poly.type
_entity_poly.pdbx_seq_one_letter_code
_entity_poly.pdbx_strand_id
1 'polypeptide(L)'
;MAKPGSTDNEMTFSEDVAFLKKHVEVITLGQWAGQPQVAVVPAYQGRVMTSTVGGGEAPSHGWINYDLIASGKTGPHINAFGGEDRFWLGPEGGQFSIFFKKGDSFDLEHWQTPALIDTVSYKVTAKSDSEVTFRQEAKIKNYSDTEFGMRIDRTVRLFDRSKVGELLGTELPEGVRVVCY
;
A
#
# COMPACT_ATOMS: atom_id res chain seq x y z
N MET A 1 -4.18 -15.09 -32.85
CA MET A 1 -4.04 -13.69 -32.39
C MET A 1 -3.53 -13.72 -30.97
N ALA A 2 -2.32 -13.23 -30.73
CA ALA A 2 -1.69 -13.15 -29.40
C ALA A 2 -2.17 -11.88 -28.68
N LYS A 3 -2.33 -11.96 -27.34
CA LYS A 3 -2.55 -10.78 -26.50
C LYS A 3 -1.33 -9.84 -26.60
N PRO A 4 -1.50 -8.55 -26.89
CA PRO A 4 -0.42 -7.59 -26.80
C PRO A 4 -0.24 -7.14 -25.35
N GLY A 5 0.96 -7.28 -24.80
CA GLY A 5 1.41 -6.61 -23.58
C GLY A 5 1.56 -7.48 -22.33
N SER A 6 2.63 -8.26 -22.26
CA SER A 6 3.33 -8.60 -21.01
C SER A 6 4.67 -9.24 -21.37
N THR A 7 5.63 -8.44 -21.82
CA THR A 7 7.02 -8.78 -21.56
C THR A 7 7.22 -8.46 -20.08
N ASP A 8 6.98 -9.45 -19.21
CA ASP A 8 7.32 -9.40 -17.79
C ASP A 8 8.84 -9.29 -17.67
N ASN A 9 9.39 -8.08 -17.87
CA ASN A 9 10.65 -7.76 -17.23
C ASN A 9 10.27 -7.53 -15.77
N GLU A 10 10.56 -8.51 -14.92
CA GLU A 10 10.56 -8.31 -13.47
C GLU A 10 11.40 -7.07 -13.18
N MET A 11 10.75 -6.01 -12.71
CA MET A 11 11.43 -4.78 -12.36
C MET A 11 12.25 -5.00 -11.10
N THR A 12 13.42 -4.38 -11.06
CA THR A 12 14.21 -4.29 -9.83
C THR A 12 13.55 -3.33 -8.85
N PHE A 13 13.84 -3.48 -7.56
CA PHE A 13 13.33 -2.57 -6.53
C PHE A 13 13.70 -1.10 -6.82
N SER A 14 14.92 -0.86 -7.29
CA SER A 14 15.40 0.47 -7.68
C SER A 14 14.58 1.07 -8.82
N GLU A 15 14.21 0.28 -9.83
CA GLU A 15 13.42 0.75 -10.96
C GLU A 15 11.99 1.12 -10.55
N ASP A 16 11.36 0.32 -9.68
CA ASP A 16 10.03 0.61 -9.15
C ASP A 16 10.02 1.84 -8.26
N VAL A 17 11.01 1.96 -7.36
CA VAL A 17 11.16 3.15 -6.53
C VAL A 17 11.42 4.39 -7.39
N ALA A 18 12.25 4.27 -8.45
CA ALA A 18 12.53 5.37 -9.36
C ALA A 18 11.28 5.76 -10.17
N PHE A 19 10.47 4.80 -10.60
CA PHE A 19 9.18 5.06 -11.23
C PHE A 19 8.24 5.80 -10.27
N LEU A 20 8.00 5.26 -9.08
CA LEU A 20 7.09 5.86 -8.09
C LEU A 20 7.51 7.29 -7.73
N LYS A 21 8.82 7.54 -7.53
CA LYS A 21 9.35 8.88 -7.20
C LYS A 21 9.11 9.94 -8.27
N LYS A 22 8.79 9.57 -9.52
CA LYS A 22 8.38 10.53 -10.56
C LYS A 22 6.96 11.06 -10.35
N HIS A 23 6.14 10.35 -9.57
CA HIS A 23 4.71 10.60 -9.46
C HIS A 23 4.25 10.92 -8.04
N VAL A 24 4.90 10.34 -7.03
CA VAL A 24 4.53 10.44 -5.61
C VAL A 24 5.76 10.44 -4.71
N GLU A 25 5.61 10.96 -3.49
CA GLU A 25 6.62 10.79 -2.45
C GLU A 25 6.75 9.31 -2.07
N VAL A 26 7.99 8.81 -2.01
CA VAL A 26 8.31 7.44 -1.61
C VAL A 26 9.24 7.47 -0.41
N ILE A 27 8.84 6.76 0.64
CA ILE A 27 9.66 6.52 1.82
C ILE A 27 10.26 5.12 1.69
N THR A 28 11.58 5.02 1.65
CA THR A 28 12.27 3.73 1.64
C THR A 28 12.78 3.41 3.04
N LEU A 29 12.37 2.26 3.58
CA LEU A 29 12.94 1.66 4.80
C LEU A 29 14.04 0.67 4.40
N GLY A 30 15.10 0.58 5.19
CA GLY A 30 16.33 -0.12 4.86
C GLY A 30 17.23 0.73 3.96
N GLN A 31 18.40 1.15 4.47
CA GLN A 31 19.30 2.08 3.77
C GLN A 31 20.63 1.43 3.33
N TRP A 32 20.87 0.17 3.68
CA TRP A 32 22.13 -0.51 3.36
C TRP A 32 22.04 -1.31 2.06
N ALA A 33 23.06 -1.16 1.21
CA ALA A 33 23.17 -1.91 -0.03
C ALA A 33 23.17 -3.43 0.24
N GLY A 34 22.43 -4.17 -0.58
CA GLY A 34 22.32 -5.63 -0.46
C GLY A 34 21.44 -6.12 0.69
N GLN A 35 20.84 -5.23 1.50
CA GLN A 35 19.93 -5.58 2.59
C GLN A 35 18.46 -5.48 2.16
N PRO A 36 17.53 -6.06 2.92
CA PRO A 36 16.12 -5.92 2.67
C PRO A 36 15.66 -4.47 2.70
N GLN A 37 14.76 -4.09 1.80
CA GLN A 37 14.21 -2.74 1.71
C GLN A 37 12.70 -2.78 1.46
N VAL A 38 12.00 -1.72 1.87
CA VAL A 38 10.55 -1.56 1.72
C VAL A 38 10.25 -0.15 1.22
N ALA A 39 9.47 -0.04 0.15
CA ALA A 39 9.00 1.23 -0.41
C ALA A 39 7.56 1.50 0.04
N VAL A 40 7.37 2.58 0.78
CA VAL A 40 6.10 3.00 1.37
C VAL A 40 5.66 4.32 0.74
N VAL A 41 4.39 4.43 0.35
CA VAL A 41 3.85 5.65 -0.27
C VAL A 41 2.78 6.31 0.61
N PRO A 42 3.06 7.49 1.22
CA PRO A 42 2.08 8.22 2.02
C PRO A 42 0.82 8.60 1.25
N ALA A 43 0.95 8.91 -0.06
CA ALA A 43 -0.17 9.27 -0.93
C ALA A 43 -1.19 8.14 -1.11
N TYR A 44 -0.77 6.89 -0.92
CA TYR A 44 -1.61 5.70 -1.07
C TYR A 44 -1.87 5.08 0.31
N GLN A 45 -2.35 5.88 1.27
CA GLN A 45 -2.69 5.44 2.63
C GLN A 45 -1.49 4.94 3.48
N GLY A 46 -0.26 5.35 3.15
CA GLY A 46 0.95 4.81 3.80
C GLY A 46 1.17 3.32 3.49
N ARG A 47 0.74 2.90 2.29
CA ARG A 47 0.80 1.53 1.77
C ARG A 47 2.23 1.11 1.45
N VAL A 48 2.54 -0.16 1.68
CA VAL A 48 3.75 -0.79 1.12
C VAL A 48 3.51 -1.08 -0.35
N MET A 49 4.20 -0.34 -1.22
CA MET A 49 4.08 -0.50 -2.67
C MET A 49 4.92 -1.67 -3.16
N THR A 50 6.11 -1.85 -2.59
CA THR A 50 6.93 -3.01 -2.87
C THR A 50 8.03 -3.19 -1.81
N SER A 51 8.60 -4.38 -1.74
CA SER A 51 9.72 -4.79 -0.93
C SER A 51 10.73 -5.59 -1.74
N THR A 52 11.92 -5.77 -1.17
CA THR A 52 12.96 -6.64 -1.73
C THR A 52 13.79 -7.28 -0.63
N VAL A 53 14.38 -8.45 -0.92
CA VAL A 53 15.24 -9.22 0.00
C VAL A 53 16.73 -8.90 -0.13
N GLY A 54 17.16 -8.12 -1.13
CA GLY A 54 18.57 -8.03 -1.52
C GLY A 54 19.03 -6.67 -2.05
N GLY A 55 18.39 -5.58 -1.63
CA GLY A 55 18.70 -4.22 -2.06
C GLY A 55 18.17 -3.87 -3.45
N GLY A 56 18.52 -2.67 -3.91
CA GLY A 56 17.95 -2.06 -5.12
C GLY A 56 17.96 -2.89 -6.42
N GLU A 57 19.01 -3.68 -6.67
CA GLU A 57 19.14 -4.48 -7.90
C GLU A 57 18.45 -5.84 -7.82
N ALA A 58 17.93 -6.22 -6.65
CA ALA A 58 17.16 -7.44 -6.50
C ALA A 58 15.72 -7.23 -6.99
N PRO A 59 15.00 -8.32 -7.31
CA PRO A 59 13.61 -8.24 -7.76
C PRO A 59 12.74 -7.44 -6.79
N SER A 60 11.80 -6.71 -7.38
CA SER A 60 10.69 -6.05 -6.70
C SER A 60 9.56 -7.05 -6.51
N HIS A 61 8.97 -7.14 -5.32
CA HIS A 61 7.92 -8.13 -5.03
C HIS A 61 6.49 -7.60 -5.15
N GLY A 62 6.32 -6.29 -5.36
CA GLY A 62 5.02 -5.63 -5.35
C GLY A 62 4.41 -5.55 -6.74
N TRP A 63 3.10 -5.73 -6.85
CA TRP A 63 2.40 -5.41 -8.10
C TRP A 63 2.14 -3.90 -8.16
N ILE A 64 2.60 -3.22 -9.20
CA ILE A 64 2.41 -1.77 -9.38
C ILE A 64 1.60 -1.51 -10.66
N ASN A 65 0.57 -0.66 -10.56
CA ASN A 65 -0.19 -0.22 -11.72
C ASN A 65 0.45 1.03 -12.34
N TYR A 66 1.45 0.81 -13.21
CA TYR A 66 2.22 1.87 -13.85
C TYR A 66 1.35 2.85 -14.63
N ASP A 67 0.40 2.35 -15.42
CA ASP A 67 -0.45 3.20 -16.26
C ASP A 67 -1.32 4.12 -15.42
N LEU A 68 -1.94 3.61 -14.35
CA LEU A 68 -2.78 4.43 -13.47
C LEU A 68 -1.95 5.49 -12.74
N ILE A 69 -0.80 5.10 -12.16
CA ILE A 69 0.08 6.03 -11.44
C ILE A 69 0.63 7.10 -12.38
N ALA A 70 1.10 6.71 -13.57
CA ALA A 70 1.62 7.63 -14.57
C ALA A 70 0.56 8.58 -15.11
N SER A 71 -0.71 8.16 -15.15
CA SER A 71 -1.81 9.03 -15.59
C SER A 71 -2.06 10.22 -14.65
N GLY A 72 -1.72 10.08 -13.37
CA GLY A 72 -2.03 11.07 -12.33
C GLY A 72 -3.53 11.29 -12.08
N LYS A 73 -4.40 10.43 -12.62
CA LYS A 73 -5.86 10.55 -12.55
C LYS A 73 -6.44 9.54 -11.59
N THR A 74 -7.54 9.92 -10.95
CA THR A 74 -8.40 9.00 -10.20
C THR A 74 -9.66 8.68 -10.99
N GLY A 75 -10.13 7.43 -10.89
CA GLY A 75 -11.37 6.97 -11.50
C GLY A 75 -12.52 6.80 -10.49
N PRO A 76 -13.74 6.52 -10.99
CA PRO A 76 -14.84 6.08 -10.13
C PRO A 76 -14.52 4.73 -9.48
N HIS A 77 -15.31 4.36 -8.48
CA HIS A 77 -15.24 3.09 -7.75
C HIS A 77 -13.99 2.95 -6.90
N ILE A 78 -12.86 2.53 -7.48
CA ILE A 78 -11.63 2.21 -6.75
C ILE A 78 -10.41 2.52 -7.61
N ASN A 79 -9.37 3.06 -6.98
CA ASN A 79 -8.10 3.33 -7.62
C ASN A 79 -7.09 2.22 -7.28
N ALA A 80 -6.92 1.30 -8.21
CA ALA A 80 -6.05 0.13 -8.06
C ALA A 80 -4.59 0.47 -8.35
N PHE A 81 -3.95 1.29 -7.49
CA PHE A 81 -2.53 1.67 -7.62
C PHE A 81 -1.56 0.48 -7.49
N GLY A 82 -2.02 -0.61 -6.87
CA GLY A 82 -1.19 -1.77 -6.53
C GLY A 82 -0.56 -1.68 -5.15
N GLY A 83 0.48 -2.46 -4.90
CA GLY A 83 1.12 -2.63 -3.61
C GLY A 83 1.05 -4.06 -3.10
N GLU A 84 1.81 -4.33 -2.05
CA GLU A 84 1.82 -5.61 -1.32
C GLU A 84 0.76 -5.64 -0.21
N ASP A 85 0.29 -4.47 0.23
CA ASP A 85 -0.82 -4.36 1.16
C ASP A 85 -1.83 -3.28 0.76
N ARG A 86 -2.98 -3.28 1.45
CA ARG A 86 -3.97 -2.21 1.37
C ARG A 86 -4.81 -2.21 2.65
N PHE A 87 -4.96 -1.05 3.26
CA PHE A 87 -5.92 -0.88 4.35
C PHE A 87 -7.34 -0.75 3.79
N TRP A 88 -8.28 -1.54 4.33
CA TRP A 88 -9.67 -1.62 3.87
C TRP A 88 -10.65 -1.64 5.04
N LEU A 89 -11.90 -1.23 4.77
CA LEU A 89 -12.99 -1.24 5.74
C LEU A 89 -14.24 -1.83 5.10
N GLY A 90 -15.09 -2.45 5.93
CA GLY A 90 -16.41 -2.93 5.54
C GLY A 90 -17.50 -2.44 6.50
N PRO A 91 -18.76 -2.84 6.28
CA PRO A 91 -19.21 -3.72 5.20
C PRO A 91 -19.28 -2.99 3.84
N GLU A 92 -19.11 -3.74 2.74
CA GLU A 92 -19.19 -3.17 1.39
C GLU A 92 -20.63 -2.96 0.92
N GLY A 93 -21.61 -3.68 1.48
CA GLY A 93 -23.03 -3.58 1.12
C GLY A 93 -23.96 -3.59 2.34
N GLY A 94 -25.25 -3.34 2.09
CA GLY A 94 -26.29 -3.31 3.12
C GLY A 94 -26.41 -1.97 3.85
N GLN A 95 -27.34 -1.90 4.80
CA GLN A 95 -27.71 -0.66 5.52
C GLN A 95 -26.53 -0.01 6.28
N PHE A 96 -25.50 -0.78 6.63
CA PHE A 96 -24.31 -0.28 7.33
C PHE A 96 -23.12 -0.01 6.40
N SER A 97 -23.29 -0.14 5.09
CA SER A 97 -22.19 0.08 4.13
C SER A 97 -21.70 1.52 4.16
N ILE A 98 -20.40 1.68 3.97
CA ILE A 98 -19.75 3.00 3.78
C ILE A 98 -19.49 3.31 2.31
N PHE A 99 -19.89 2.42 1.38
CA PHE A 99 -19.57 2.48 -0.05
C PHE A 99 -20.72 3.01 -0.91
N PHE A 100 -21.89 3.26 -0.31
CA PHE A 100 -23.10 3.67 -1.01
C PHE A 100 -23.71 4.89 -0.33
N LYS A 101 -24.30 5.81 -1.11
CA LYS A 101 -25.11 6.88 -0.53
C LYS A 101 -26.47 6.32 -0.14
N LYS A 102 -27.11 6.92 0.85
CA LYS A 102 -28.45 6.53 1.27
C LYS A 102 -29.43 6.58 0.09
N GLY A 103 -30.18 5.50 -0.09
CA GLY A 103 -31.16 5.35 -1.16
C GLY A 103 -30.59 4.77 -2.46
N ASP A 104 -29.27 4.67 -2.60
CA ASP A 104 -28.65 4.01 -3.75
C ASP A 104 -29.01 2.52 -3.77
N SER A 105 -29.06 1.96 -4.98
CA SER A 105 -29.08 0.52 -5.20
C SER A 105 -27.72 -0.08 -4.86
N PHE A 106 -27.70 -1.31 -4.33
CA PHE A 106 -26.47 -2.04 -4.06
C PHE A 106 -25.96 -2.73 -5.33
N ASP A 107 -25.50 -1.95 -6.30
CA ASP A 107 -24.91 -2.39 -7.56
C ASP A 107 -23.53 -1.74 -7.79
N LEU A 108 -22.81 -2.17 -8.83
CA LEU A 108 -21.47 -1.66 -9.11
C LEU A 108 -21.48 -0.19 -9.54
N GLU A 109 -22.56 0.29 -10.17
CA GLU A 109 -22.64 1.67 -10.66
C GLU A 109 -22.61 2.68 -9.51
N HIS A 110 -23.27 2.37 -8.39
CA HIS A 110 -23.33 3.23 -7.22
C HIS A 110 -22.23 2.96 -6.19
N TRP A 111 -21.57 1.80 -6.28
CA TRP A 111 -20.52 1.43 -5.34
C TRP A 111 -19.31 2.38 -5.48
N GLN A 112 -18.88 3.00 -4.39
CA GLN A 112 -17.75 3.91 -4.38
C GLN A 112 -16.91 3.74 -3.12
N THR A 113 -15.63 3.46 -3.30
CA THR A 113 -14.68 3.41 -2.20
C THR A 113 -14.57 4.79 -1.54
N PRO A 114 -14.73 4.90 -0.21
CA PRO A 114 -14.47 6.15 0.49
C PRO A 114 -13.04 6.63 0.25
N ALA A 115 -12.87 7.92 -0.03
CA ALA A 115 -11.56 8.52 -0.29
C ALA A 115 -10.55 8.23 0.84
N LEU A 116 -11.03 8.14 2.09
CA LEU A 116 -10.24 7.74 3.27
C LEU A 116 -9.46 6.44 3.06
N ILE A 117 -10.03 5.47 2.32
CA ILE A 117 -9.42 4.17 2.06
C ILE A 117 -9.02 3.94 0.59
N ASP A 118 -8.85 5.02 -0.18
CA ASP A 118 -8.53 4.95 -1.61
C ASP A 118 -7.52 6.00 -2.07
N THR A 119 -7.84 7.28 -1.89
CA THR A 119 -7.14 8.40 -2.55
C THR A 119 -6.56 9.43 -1.59
N VAL A 120 -6.94 9.39 -0.32
CA VAL A 120 -6.42 10.32 0.69
C VAL A 120 -5.01 9.93 1.12
N SER A 121 -4.11 10.90 1.08
CA SER A 121 -2.76 10.76 1.64
C SER A 121 -2.80 10.74 3.15
N TYR A 122 -2.01 9.86 3.77
CA TYR A 122 -1.86 9.81 5.22
C TYR A 122 -0.65 10.64 5.66
N LYS A 123 -0.83 11.45 6.70
CA LYS A 123 0.22 12.33 7.21
C LYS A 123 1.27 11.51 7.95
N VAL A 124 2.53 11.64 7.55
CA VAL A 124 3.68 11.09 8.29
C VAL A 124 3.81 11.79 9.65
N THR A 125 3.88 11.02 10.72
CA THR A 125 4.05 11.52 12.10
C THR A 125 5.45 11.30 12.65
N ALA A 126 6.13 10.24 12.24
CA ALA A 126 7.53 9.98 12.56
C ALA A 126 8.14 9.06 11.48
N LYS A 127 9.46 9.15 11.31
CA LYS A 127 10.23 8.34 10.35
C LYS A 127 11.63 8.06 10.90
N SER A 128 12.11 6.83 10.69
CA SER A 128 13.49 6.38 10.88
C SER A 128 13.91 5.50 9.69
N ASP A 129 15.09 4.90 9.75
CA ASP A 129 15.58 4.01 8.69
C ASP A 129 14.81 2.67 8.62
N SER A 130 14.17 2.25 9.70
CA SER A 130 13.44 0.97 9.78
C SER A 130 11.94 1.12 10.04
N GLU A 131 11.44 2.33 10.24
CA GLU A 131 10.04 2.55 10.60
C GLU A 131 9.49 3.88 10.05
N VAL A 132 8.24 3.86 9.61
CA VAL A 132 7.45 5.07 9.36
C VAL A 132 6.08 4.94 10.01
N THR A 133 5.64 6.03 10.65
CA THR A 133 4.31 6.13 11.27
C THR A 133 3.47 7.19 10.58
N PHE A 134 2.17 6.93 10.51
CA PHE A 134 1.19 7.80 9.88
C PHE A 134 -0.01 8.00 10.79
N ARG A 135 -0.65 9.17 10.63
CA ARG A 135 -1.97 9.45 11.19
C ARG A 135 -2.88 10.02 10.12
N GLN A 136 -4.11 9.51 10.08
CA GLN A 136 -5.20 10.10 9.33
C GLN A 136 -6.48 10.15 10.16
N GLU A 137 -7.17 11.29 10.14
CA GLU A 137 -8.45 11.49 10.80
C GLU A 137 -9.49 11.88 9.77
N ALA A 138 -10.70 11.35 9.93
CA ALA A 138 -11.80 11.62 9.01
C ALA A 138 -13.15 11.40 9.68
N LYS A 139 -14.18 11.94 9.02
CA LYS A 139 -15.57 11.61 9.28
C LYS A 139 -16.11 10.84 8.09
N ILE A 140 -16.81 9.73 8.36
CA ILE A 140 -17.48 8.94 7.33
C ILE A 140 -18.93 8.74 7.72
N LYS A 141 -19.80 8.55 6.73
CA LYS A 141 -21.19 8.17 6.95
C LYS A 141 -21.43 6.80 6.33
N ASN A 142 -22.24 5.99 6.98
CA ASN A 142 -22.78 4.80 6.34
C ASN A 142 -24.08 5.12 5.57
N TYR A 143 -24.59 4.13 4.86
CA TYR A 143 -25.83 4.19 4.09
C TYR A 143 -27.04 4.60 4.94
N SER A 144 -27.08 4.25 6.23
CA SER A 144 -28.12 4.67 7.18
C SER A 144 -27.96 6.10 7.72
N ASP A 145 -27.06 6.93 7.16
CA ASP A 145 -26.72 8.29 7.62
C ASP A 145 -26.06 8.39 9.00
N THR A 146 -25.61 7.28 9.59
CA THR A 146 -24.85 7.32 10.84
C THR A 146 -23.45 7.87 10.55
N GLU A 147 -23.08 8.97 11.20
CA GLU A 147 -21.74 9.56 11.11
C GLU A 147 -20.79 8.95 12.14
N PHE A 148 -19.58 8.60 11.70
CA PHE A 148 -18.50 8.09 12.52
C PHE A 148 -17.30 9.05 12.44
N GLY A 149 -16.75 9.41 13.59
CA GLY A 149 -15.41 9.99 13.67
C GLY A 149 -14.38 8.86 13.74
N MET A 150 -13.37 8.90 12.88
CA MET A 150 -12.34 7.86 12.80
C MET A 150 -10.95 8.47 12.85
N ARG A 151 -10.06 7.78 13.56
CA ARG A 151 -8.62 7.99 13.52
C ARG A 151 -7.95 6.68 13.12
N ILE A 152 -7.05 6.78 12.15
CA ILE A 152 -6.22 5.68 11.66
C ILE A 152 -4.78 6.03 12.02
N ASP A 153 -4.20 5.26 12.93
CA ASP A 153 -2.78 5.28 13.24
C ASP A 153 -2.15 4.05 12.57
N ARG A 154 -1.23 4.26 11.63
CA ARG A 154 -0.59 3.18 10.86
C ARG A 154 0.92 3.24 11.05
N THR A 155 1.55 2.09 11.28
CA THR A 155 3.01 1.96 11.36
C THR A 155 3.45 0.86 10.41
N VAL A 156 4.46 1.15 9.59
CA VAL A 156 5.17 0.15 8.78
C VAL A 156 6.57 0.03 9.35
N ARG A 157 7.00 -1.18 9.72
CA ARG A 157 8.29 -1.42 10.39
C ARG A 157 9.04 -2.57 9.76
N LEU A 158 10.15 -2.27 9.09
CA LEU A 158 11.08 -3.28 8.61
C LEU A 158 11.77 -3.97 9.79
N PHE A 159 11.61 -5.29 9.89
CA PHE A 159 12.23 -6.11 10.93
C PHE A 159 13.61 -6.61 10.49
N ASP A 160 14.55 -6.62 11.43
CA ASP A 160 15.84 -7.28 11.23
C ASP A 160 15.71 -8.81 11.30
N ARG A 161 16.75 -9.50 10.85
CA ARG A 161 16.80 -10.96 10.80
C ARG A 161 16.57 -11.62 12.17
N SER A 162 17.09 -11.02 13.25
CA SER A 162 16.94 -11.57 14.59
C SER A 162 15.48 -11.51 15.03
N LYS A 163 14.80 -10.38 14.79
CA LYS A 163 13.39 -10.23 15.10
C LYS A 163 12.50 -11.13 14.26
N VAL A 164 12.84 -11.35 12.98
CA VAL A 164 12.11 -12.32 12.14
C VAL A 164 12.24 -13.74 12.71
N GLY A 165 13.44 -14.16 13.14
CA GLY A 165 13.62 -15.47 13.76
C GLY A 165 12.82 -15.62 15.07
N GLU A 166 12.77 -14.58 15.89
CA GLU A 166 11.92 -14.54 17.09
C GLU A 166 10.44 -14.72 16.76
N LEU A 167 9.92 -13.98 15.76
CA LEU A 167 8.51 -14.06 15.34
C LEU A 167 8.13 -15.43 14.77
N LEU A 168 9.07 -16.09 14.08
CA LEU A 168 8.87 -17.41 13.49
C LEU A 168 9.15 -18.55 14.50
N GLY A 169 9.75 -18.26 15.65
CA GLY A 169 10.16 -19.26 16.63
C GLY A 169 11.29 -20.17 16.16
N THR A 170 12.12 -19.71 15.20
CA THR A 170 13.23 -20.48 14.64
C THR A 170 14.37 -19.57 14.18
N GLU A 171 15.61 -20.06 14.21
CA GLU A 171 16.72 -19.37 13.57
C GLU A 171 16.59 -19.49 12.04
N LEU A 172 16.84 -18.38 11.34
CA LEU A 172 16.85 -18.38 9.88
C LEU A 172 18.17 -18.97 9.37
N PRO A 173 18.16 -19.98 8.49
CA PRO A 173 19.38 -20.57 7.91
C PRO A 173 20.21 -19.54 7.12
N GLU A 174 21.54 -19.62 7.20
CA GLU A 174 22.50 -18.62 6.68
C GLU A 174 22.28 -18.24 5.19
N GLY A 175 21.74 -19.15 4.36
CA GLY A 175 21.45 -18.89 2.95
C GLY A 175 20.07 -18.25 2.64
N VAL A 176 19.19 -18.11 3.64
CA VAL A 176 17.85 -17.54 3.43
C VAL A 176 17.90 -16.03 3.50
N ARG A 177 17.60 -15.35 2.39
CA ARG A 177 17.32 -13.90 2.40
C ARG A 177 15.85 -13.67 2.74
N VAL A 178 15.56 -12.68 3.56
CA VAL A 178 14.21 -12.42 4.08
C VAL A 178 13.91 -10.93 4.11
N VAL A 179 12.68 -10.57 3.83
CA VAL A 179 12.12 -9.24 4.09
C VAL A 179 10.83 -9.44 4.88
N CYS A 180 10.64 -8.65 5.92
CA CYS A 180 9.49 -8.74 6.81
C CYS A 180 9.19 -7.36 7.37
N TYR A 181 7.93 -6.94 7.32
CA TYR A 181 7.49 -5.62 7.75
C TYR A 181 6.08 -5.61 8.35
#